data_AF-A0A4P8WMJ9-F1
#
_entry.id   AF-A0A4P8WMJ9-F1
#
_cell.length_a   1.000
_cell.length_b   1.000
_cell.length_c   1.000
_cell.angle_alpha   90.00
_cell.angle_beta   90.00
_cell.angle_gamma   90.00
#
_symmetry.space_group_name_H-M   'P 1'
#
loop_
_entity.id
_entity.type
_entity.pdbx_description
1 polymer ?
#
loop_
_entity_poly.entity_id
_entity_poly.type
_entity_poly.pdbx_seq_one_letter_code
_entity_poly.pdbx_strand_id
1 'polypeptide(L)'
;METEHSVGQESIDVYAERGDEAVAIEVARSAWHEVENVRKCLDYGVDQVRVAYLEDSVKYQVREQVMEAFDGVPDRVEFVPVSEFT
;
A
#
# COMPACT_ATOMS: atom_id res chain seq x y z
N MET A 1 -11.13 2.04 -15.84
CA MET A 1 -12.12 1.00 -15.47
C MET A 1 -11.60 0.45 -14.16
N GLU A 2 -12.33 0.63 -13.08
CA GLU A 2 -11.88 0.20 -11.75
C GLU A 2 -12.26 -1.28 -11.59
N THR A 3 -11.28 -2.14 -11.29
CA THR A 3 -11.52 -3.57 -11.09
C THR A 3 -11.07 -3.91 -9.69
N GLU A 4 -12.02 -3.96 -8.76
CA GLU A 4 -11.77 -4.35 -7.37
C GLU A 4 -11.62 -5.88 -7.28
N HIS A 5 -10.45 -6.34 -6.84
CA HIS A 5 -10.19 -7.75 -6.57
C HIS A 5 -10.07 -7.97 -5.06
N SER A 6 -11.02 -8.67 -4.45
CA SER A 6 -10.83 -9.21 -3.10
C SER A 6 -10.25 -10.62 -3.21
N VAL A 7 -9.02 -10.82 -2.74
CA VAL A 7 -8.42 -12.16 -2.62
C VAL A 7 -8.34 -12.51 -1.14
N GLY A 8 -8.49 -13.78 -0.76
CA GLY A 8 -8.49 -14.20 0.66
C GLY A 8 -7.09 -14.29 1.27
N GLN A 9 -7.02 -14.13 2.60
CA GLN A 9 -5.96 -14.38 3.62
C GLN A 9 -4.46 -14.07 3.34
N GLU A 10 -4.05 -13.83 2.09
CA GLU A 10 -2.68 -13.49 1.69
C GLU A 10 -2.66 -12.32 0.68
N SER A 11 -3.65 -11.42 0.70
CA SER A 11 -4.03 -10.55 -0.41
C SER A 11 -3.58 -9.09 -0.35
N ILE A 12 -3.46 -8.50 -1.55
CA ILE A 12 -3.49 -7.06 -1.84
C ILE A 12 -4.94 -6.58 -1.68
N ASP A 13 -5.21 -5.55 -0.88
CA ASP A 13 -6.57 -5.17 -0.47
C ASP A 13 -7.35 -4.40 -1.55
N VAL A 14 -6.71 -3.52 -2.31
CA VAL A 14 -7.33 -2.78 -3.43
C VAL A 14 -6.30 -2.55 -4.54
N TYR A 15 -6.69 -2.80 -5.78
CA TYR A 15 -5.88 -2.54 -6.98
C TYR A 15 -6.68 -1.67 -7.96
N ALA A 16 -6.07 -0.60 -8.45
CA ALA A 16 -6.68 0.32 -9.41
C ALA A 16 -5.76 0.48 -10.63
N GLU A 17 -6.26 0.08 -11.80
CA GLU A 17 -5.63 0.38 -13.10
C GLU A 17 -6.17 1.70 -13.65
N ARG A 18 -5.29 2.69 -13.84
CA ARG A 18 -5.61 3.94 -14.53
C ARG A 18 -4.80 4.04 -15.81
N GLY A 19 -5.36 3.57 -16.92
CA GLY A 19 -4.67 3.57 -18.21
C GLY A 19 -3.63 2.46 -18.27
N ASP A 20 -2.36 2.82 -18.48
CA ASP A 20 -1.22 1.88 -18.46
C ASP A 20 -0.54 1.78 -17.08
N GLU A 21 -1.00 2.55 -16.09
CA GLU A 21 -0.42 2.57 -14.75
C GLU A 21 -1.21 1.68 -13.78
N ALA A 22 -0.47 0.77 -13.14
CA ALA A 22 -0.92 -0.14 -12.10
C ALA A 22 -0.66 0.48 -10.71
N VAL A 23 -1.71 0.87 -10.00
CA VAL A 23 -1.59 1.43 -8.63
C VAL A 23 -2.23 0.48 -7.63
N ALA A 24 -1.44 -0.01 -6.68
CA ALA A 24 -1.96 -0.75 -5.52
C ALA A 24 -2.28 0.22 -4.38
N ILE A 25 -3.46 0.07 -3.76
CA ILE A 25 -3.88 0.85 -2.61
C ILE A 25 -4.12 -0.11 -1.44
N GLU A 26 -3.38 0.09 -0.35
CA GLU A 26 -3.49 -0.74 0.86
C GLU A 26 -4.03 0.11 2.00
N VAL A 27 -5.09 -0.34 2.69
CA VAL A 27 -5.64 0.39 3.83
C VAL A 27 -4.96 -0.07 5.10
N ALA A 28 -4.11 0.78 5.66
CA ALA A 28 -3.30 0.49 6.82
C ALA A 28 -4.14 0.16 8.06
N ARG A 29 -4.11 -1.11 8.49
CA ARG A 29 -4.76 -1.55 9.74
C ARG A 29 -3.75 -1.91 10.82
N SER A 30 -2.56 -2.34 10.43
CA SER A 30 -1.49 -2.71 11.37
C SER A 30 -0.14 -2.75 10.66
N ALA A 31 0.89 -2.15 11.28
CA ALA A 31 2.19 -1.97 10.66
C ALA A 31 2.88 -3.24 10.14
N TRP A 32 2.75 -4.37 10.84
CA TRP A 32 3.37 -5.64 10.39
C TRP A 32 2.73 -6.19 9.11
N HIS A 33 1.39 -6.20 9.02
CA HIS A 33 0.70 -6.66 7.81
C HIS A 33 0.98 -5.74 6.60
N GLU A 34 1.09 -4.42 6.82
CA GLU A 34 1.32 -3.48 5.71
C GLU A 34 2.68 -3.65 5.05
N VAL A 35 3.72 -4.03 5.80
CA VAL A 35 5.04 -4.29 5.21
C VAL A 35 4.99 -5.46 4.25
N GLU A 36 4.27 -6.53 4.60
CA GLU A 36 4.11 -7.68 3.71
C GLU A 36 3.32 -7.31 2.45
N ASN A 37 2.28 -6.49 2.58
CA ASN A 37 1.50 -6.03 1.44
C ASN A 37 2.33 -5.14 0.52
N VAL A 38 3.10 -4.20 1.07
CA VAL A 38 4.06 -3.38 0.28
C VAL A 38 5.03 -4.28 -0.49
N ARG A 39 5.58 -5.32 0.14
CA ARG A 39 6.48 -6.28 -0.53
C ARG A 39 5.77 -6.98 -1.69
N LYS A 40 4.58 -7.53 -1.46
CA LYS A 40 3.79 -8.23 -2.49
C LYS A 40 3.48 -7.32 -3.68
N CYS A 41 3.09 -6.07 -3.43
CA CYS A 41 2.79 -5.10 -4.48
C CYS A 41 4.03 -4.78 -5.34
N LEU A 42 5.17 -4.56 -4.69
CA LEU A 42 6.44 -4.31 -5.39
C LEU A 42 6.89 -5.53 -6.21
N ASP A 43 6.77 -6.75 -5.66
CA ASP A 43 7.09 -8.00 -6.35
C ASP A 43 6.16 -8.26 -7.55
N TYR A 44 4.89 -7.87 -7.44
CA TYR A 44 3.93 -7.93 -8.54
C TYR A 44 4.26 -6.92 -9.66
N GLY A 45 5.06 -5.89 -9.35
CA GLY A 45 5.58 -4.94 -10.33
C GLY A 45 4.71 -3.70 -10.52
N VAL A 46 3.76 -3.40 -9.63
CA VAL A 46 2.88 -2.22 -9.74
C VAL A 46 3.67 -0.92 -9.75
N ASP A 47 3.30 0.03 -10.61
CA ASP A 47 3.97 1.33 -10.79
C ASP A 47 4.06 2.13 -9.50
N GLN A 48 2.99 2.11 -8.71
CA GLN A 48 2.90 2.81 -7.44
C GLN A 48 2.18 1.98 -6.38
N VAL A 49 2.64 2.07 -5.13
CA VAL A 49 1.97 1.53 -3.94
C VAL A 49 1.54 2.71 -3.06
N ARG A 50 0.25 2.82 -2.77
CA ARG A 50 -0.30 3.84 -1.87
C ARG A 50 -0.78 3.17 -0.59
N VAL A 51 -0.13 3.48 0.52
CA VAL A 51 -0.55 3.05 1.86
C VAL A 51 -1.50 4.09 2.42
N ALA A 52 -2.80 3.81 2.35
CA ALA A 52 -3.86 4.65 2.85
C ALA A 52 -4.01 4.52 4.37
N TYR A 53 -3.99 5.61 5.13
CA TYR A 53 -4.07 5.58 6.59
C TYR A 53 -5.23 6.40 7.16
N LEU A 54 -5.80 5.94 8.27
CA LEU A 54 -6.85 6.64 9.02
C LEU A 54 -6.28 7.58 10.09
N GLU A 55 -5.18 7.18 10.73
CA GLU A 55 -4.52 7.94 11.81
C GLU A 55 -3.04 8.13 11.52
N ASP A 56 -2.49 9.30 11.86
CA ASP A 56 -1.05 9.59 11.68
C ASP A 56 -0.16 8.64 12.50
N SER A 57 -0.64 8.19 13.67
CA SER A 57 0.02 7.19 14.52
C SER A 57 0.31 5.91 13.73
N VAL A 58 -0.68 5.39 13.00
CA VAL A 58 -0.57 4.21 12.15
C VAL A 58 0.39 4.46 11.00
N LYS A 59 0.29 5.60 10.31
CA LYS A 59 1.24 6.00 9.26
C LYS A 59 2.68 5.95 9.75
N TYR A 60 2.99 6.52 10.91
CA TYR A 60 4.36 6.56 11.43
C TYR A 60 4.88 5.16 11.74
N GLN A 61 4.05 4.30 12.35
CA GLN A 61 4.42 2.92 12.65
C GLN A 61 4.67 2.10 11.37
N VAL A 62 3.80 2.21 10.37
CA VAL A 62 3.98 1.49 9.09
C VAL A 62 5.23 2.00 8.38
N ARG A 63 5.42 3.32 8.32
CA ARG A 63 6.58 3.93 7.66
C ARG A 63 7.90 3.50 8.30
N GLU A 64 7.95 3.43 9.63
CA GLU A 64 9.13 2.95 10.36
C GLU A 64 9.45 1.50 9.98
N GLN A 65 8.45 0.60 9.98
CA GLN A 65 8.69 -0.80 9.62
C GLN A 65 9.04 -0.99 8.13
N VAL A 66 8.45 -0.19 7.23
CA VAL A 66 8.85 -0.18 5.81
C VAL A 66 10.31 0.29 5.69
N MET A 67 10.71 1.34 6.40
CA MET A 67 12.10 1.80 6.42
C MET A 67 13.06 0.71 6.89
N GLU A 68 12.73 0.00 7.97
CA GLU A 68 13.55 -1.12 8.46
C GLU A 68 13.61 -2.28 7.48
N ALA A 69 12.50 -2.63 6.83
CA ALA A 69 12.41 -3.79 5.95
C ALA A 69 13.06 -3.59 4.57
N PHE A 70 13.14 -2.33 4.09
CA PHE A 70 13.61 -1.99 2.75
C PHE A 70 14.86 -1.09 2.75
N ASP A 71 15.49 -0.85 3.91
CA ASP A 71 16.62 0.09 4.09
C ASP A 71 16.27 1.52 3.61
N GLY A 72 15.05 1.95 3.91
CA GLY A 72 14.44 3.19 3.44
C GLY A 72 13.00 3.00 2.97
N VAL A 73 12.34 4.09 2.58
CA VAL A 73 11.04 4.01 1.91
C VAL A 73 11.29 3.87 0.41
N PRO A 74 10.82 2.81 -0.26
CA PRO A 74 10.98 2.68 -1.70
C PRO A 74 10.33 3.86 -2.45
N ASP A 75 10.95 4.34 -3.53
CA ASP A 75 10.47 5.51 -4.30
C ASP A 75 9.04 5.36 -4.83
N ARG A 76 8.60 4.11 -5.05
CA ARG A 76 7.26 3.77 -5.55
C ARG A 76 6.20 3.74 -4.45
N VAL A 77 6.56 3.93 -3.18
CA VAL A 77 5.66 3.84 -2.03
C VAL A 77 5.29 5.23 -1.52
N GLU A 78 3.99 5.52 -1.46
CA GLU A 78 3.42 6.76 -0.96
C GLU A 78 2.48 6.48 0.22
N PHE A 79 2.48 7.35 1.23
CA PHE A 79 1.57 7.27 2.37
C PHE A 79 0.52 8.37 2.25
N VAL A 80 -0.74 8.02 2.09
CA VAL A 80 -1.85 8.97 1.81
C VAL A 80 -2.96 8.84 2.86
N PRO A 81 -3.59 9.93 3.33
CA PRO A 81 -4.73 9.81 4.22
C PRO A 81 -5.94 9.27 3.44
N VAL A 82 -6.77 8.44 4.08
CA VAL A 82 -7.97 7.85 3.44
C VAL A 82 -8.94 8.92 2.89
N SER A 83 -8.92 10.14 3.43
CA SER A 83 -9.72 11.27 2.94
C SER A 83 -9.39 11.74 1.51
N GLU A 84 -8.29 11.28 0.90
CA GLU A 84 -7.99 11.57 -0.51
C GLU A 84 -8.82 10.72 -1.49
N PHE A 85 -9.54 9.71 -0.99
CA PHE A 85 -10.38 8.83 -1.79
C PHE A 85 -11.89 9.12 -1.65
N THR A 86 -12.26 10.20 -0.95
CA THR A 86 -13.66 10.67 -0.78
C THR A 86 -14.03 11.80 -1.72
#